data_AF-A0A370FVL5-F1
#
_entry.id   AF-A0A370FVL5-F1
#
_cell.length_a   1.000
_cell.length_b   1.000
_cell.length_c   1.000
_cell.angle_alpha   90.00
_cell.angle_beta   90.00
_cell.angle_gamma   90.00
#
_symmetry.space_group_name_H-M   'P 1'
#
loop_
_entity.id
_entity.type
_entity.pdbx_description
1 polymer ?
#
loop_
_entity_poly.entity_id
_entity_poly.type
_entity_poly.pdbx_seq_one_letter_code
_entity_poly.pdbx_strand_id
1 'polypeptide(L)'
;MCKPGSAFAAVIAASALFLTTGGTAAAQPPSTPATALHAEGTQLVDGYGRTVLLHGVNNVDKDAPYLPPGENLTSRDVDMLVEHGFNTVRLGTSFDALMPARGQIDEAYLDRITGVVDALTARGIHVLLDNHQDGLSKPWGGNGFPAWAIESRPEAWEPNPGFPLYYVMPSMNAGWDEVWNNTHGALDYLGTALGALAARVEGKPGVMGIELMNEPWPGSPFLTCFPNGCPDFDRKYQGAMQKLTDAVRAENPTIPVYWEPNVTWNQMMPSNLANPPRTPALSDPDIVFAPHDYCIPSQLAIYLGLPEALRSLCVPQQDLTWSHIDAITARADIPTVVTEFGDGDATVLRNTLARADERFIGWQYWHFGSNNVTDPFLGDVGRQLVRTYPQATAGDPGRMIFDADNGDFAYRYTPRVATRPTEIYVSDLHYPDGYEVQVDGGHVTSAAGARIVTVAADGSGPVTVKVHRPGSPGAEVPDGPISTGSSGSTGSLGSSGSSGSAGSSSSAGS
;
A
#
# COMPACT_ATOMS: atom_id res chain seq x y z
N MET A 1 27.74 83.36 4.28
CA MET A 1 27.12 82.03 4.36
C MET A 1 27.94 81.05 3.55
N CYS A 2 28.02 79.81 4.04
CA CYS A 2 28.57 78.59 3.42
C CYS A 2 30.06 78.27 3.61
N LYS A 3 30.24 77.02 4.02
CA LYS A 3 31.37 76.31 4.66
C LYS A 3 32.45 75.87 3.65
N PRO A 4 33.67 75.54 4.11
CA PRO A 4 34.72 74.96 3.28
C PRO A 4 34.54 73.43 3.13
N GLY A 5 34.74 72.93 1.91
CA GLY A 5 34.82 71.50 1.60
C GLY A 5 36.27 71.02 1.61
N SER A 6 36.56 70.04 2.46
CA SER A 6 37.86 69.40 2.63
C SER A 6 38.03 68.19 1.70
N ALA A 7 39.28 67.99 1.29
CA ALA A 7 39.77 67.01 0.33
C ALA A 7 39.50 65.54 0.72
N PHE A 8 39.21 64.72 -0.29
CA PHE A 8 39.17 63.25 -0.20
C PHE A 8 40.57 62.68 -0.45
N ALA A 9 41.07 61.89 0.51
CA ALA A 9 42.22 61.01 0.35
C ALA A 9 41.73 59.60 -0.01
N ALA A 10 42.33 59.01 -1.05
CA ALA A 10 42.04 57.66 -1.51
C ALA A 10 42.79 56.63 -0.64
N VAL A 11 42.07 55.61 -0.16
CA VAL A 11 42.64 54.41 0.47
C VAL A 11 42.34 53.22 -0.45
N ILE A 12 43.39 52.58 -0.92
CA ILE A 12 43.35 51.33 -1.70
C ILE A 12 43.27 50.18 -0.68
N ALA A 13 42.18 49.40 -0.71
CA ALA A 13 42.05 48.15 0.02
C ALA A 13 42.14 46.97 -0.97
N ALA A 14 43.12 46.09 -0.77
CA ALA A 14 43.29 44.87 -1.53
C ALA A 14 42.30 43.80 -1.03
N SER A 15 41.42 43.31 -1.91
CA SER A 15 40.50 42.21 -1.64
C SER A 15 41.16 40.88 -2.01
N ALA A 16 41.35 40.01 -1.02
CA ALA A 16 41.73 38.61 -1.24
C ALA A 16 40.50 37.82 -1.72
N LEU A 17 40.59 37.24 -2.92
CA LEU A 17 39.56 36.37 -3.50
C LEU A 17 39.65 34.99 -2.82
N PHE A 18 38.67 34.62 -2.01
CA PHE A 18 38.43 33.23 -1.63
C PHE A 18 37.68 32.55 -2.79
N LEU A 19 38.37 31.64 -3.49
CA LEU A 19 37.75 30.72 -4.44
C LEU A 19 36.97 29.68 -3.63
N THR A 20 35.66 29.85 -3.55
CA THR A 20 34.74 28.78 -3.16
C THR A 20 34.64 27.80 -4.33
N THR A 21 35.24 26.62 -4.16
CA THR A 21 34.98 25.48 -5.03
C THR A 21 33.53 25.04 -4.80
N GLY A 22 32.62 25.49 -5.66
CA GLY A 22 31.26 24.97 -5.71
C GLY A 22 31.31 23.47 -5.97
N GLY A 23 30.88 22.67 -4.98
CA GLY A 23 30.63 21.26 -5.18
C GLY A 23 29.58 21.11 -6.27
N THR A 24 29.99 20.60 -7.42
CA THR A 24 29.07 20.08 -8.43
C THR A 24 28.30 18.95 -7.78
N ALA A 25 26.99 19.12 -7.57
CA ALA A 25 26.10 18.02 -7.22
C ALA A 25 26.34 16.89 -8.22
N ALA A 26 26.82 15.74 -7.73
CA ALA A 26 27.05 14.59 -8.58
C ALA A 26 25.71 14.24 -9.25
N ALA A 27 25.72 14.11 -10.58
CA ALA A 27 24.55 13.64 -11.31
C ALA A 27 24.12 12.29 -10.73
N GLN A 28 22.86 12.18 -10.31
CA GLN A 28 22.33 10.92 -9.81
C GLN A 28 22.48 9.85 -10.90
N PRO A 29 22.96 8.64 -10.57
CA PRO A 29 22.94 7.54 -11.52
C PRO A 29 21.50 7.33 -12.00
N PRO A 30 21.30 6.94 -13.28
CA PRO A 30 19.97 6.67 -13.80
C PRO A 30 19.28 5.62 -12.92
N SER A 31 18.00 5.84 -12.61
CA SER A 31 17.18 4.88 -11.87
C SER A 31 17.19 3.53 -12.59
N THR A 32 17.21 2.45 -11.82
CA THR A 32 17.09 1.10 -12.37
C THR A 32 15.76 1.00 -13.12
N PRO A 33 15.74 0.63 -14.42
CA PRO A 33 14.49 0.53 -15.17
C PRO A 33 13.52 -0.44 -14.49
N ALA A 34 12.29 0.00 -14.28
CA ALA A 34 11.23 -0.85 -13.75
C ALA A 34 10.96 -2.03 -14.70
N THR A 35 10.71 -3.20 -14.12
CA THR A 35 10.38 -4.43 -14.83
C THR A 35 9.04 -4.95 -14.34
N ALA A 36 8.40 -5.83 -15.12
CA ALA A 36 7.24 -6.57 -14.63
C ALA A 36 7.57 -7.30 -13.32
N LEU A 37 6.58 -7.39 -12.44
CA LEU A 37 6.64 -8.16 -11.21
C LEU A 37 5.91 -9.48 -11.42
N HIS A 38 6.41 -10.54 -10.81
CA HIS A 38 5.74 -11.84 -10.75
C HIS A 38 5.75 -12.37 -9.31
N ALA A 39 4.79 -13.23 -9.00
CA ALA A 39 4.67 -13.87 -7.70
C ALA A 39 5.54 -15.14 -7.64
N GLU A 40 6.37 -15.25 -6.61
CA GLU A 40 7.09 -16.47 -6.24
C GLU A 40 6.79 -16.79 -4.77
N GLY A 41 5.83 -17.69 -4.53
CA GLY A 41 5.26 -17.88 -3.19
C GLY A 41 4.68 -16.55 -2.68
N THR A 42 5.13 -16.12 -1.49
CA THR A 42 4.72 -14.85 -0.88
C THR A 42 5.47 -13.61 -1.39
N GLN A 43 6.43 -13.77 -2.30
CA GLN A 43 7.29 -12.69 -2.77
C GLN A 43 6.82 -12.10 -4.10
N LEU A 44 6.96 -10.78 -4.24
CA LEU A 44 6.96 -10.13 -5.55
C LEU A 44 8.40 -10.00 -6.05
N VAL A 45 8.70 -10.54 -7.23
CA VAL A 45 10.04 -10.62 -7.79
C VAL A 45 10.14 -9.83 -9.08
N ASP A 46 11.18 -9.00 -9.20
CA ASP A 46 11.45 -8.21 -10.40
C ASP A 46 12.21 -9.00 -11.49
N GLY A 47 12.33 -8.42 -12.68
CA GLY A 47 13.03 -9.02 -13.82
C GLY A 47 14.55 -9.15 -13.63
N TYR A 48 15.10 -8.68 -12.52
CA TYR A 48 16.50 -8.85 -12.13
C TYR A 48 16.69 -9.95 -11.08
N GLY A 49 15.60 -10.60 -10.64
CA GLY A 49 15.61 -11.66 -9.62
C GLY A 49 15.60 -11.15 -8.17
N ARG A 50 15.24 -9.88 -7.94
CA ARG A 50 15.19 -9.27 -6.61
C ARG A 50 13.77 -9.32 -6.04
N THR A 51 13.67 -9.50 -4.74
CA THR A 51 12.40 -9.39 -4.01
C THR A 51 12.07 -7.91 -3.77
N VAL A 52 10.87 -7.48 -4.16
CA VAL A 52 10.45 -6.07 -4.16
C VAL A 52 9.54 -5.78 -2.97
N LEU A 53 9.79 -4.65 -2.29
CA LEU A 53 8.88 -4.07 -1.30
C LEU A 53 8.26 -2.80 -1.86
N LEU A 54 6.94 -2.72 -1.85
CA LEU A 54 6.18 -1.63 -2.47
C LEU A 54 5.59 -0.72 -1.39
N HIS A 55 6.01 0.54 -1.36
CA HIS A 55 5.43 1.58 -0.50
C HIS A 55 4.92 2.72 -1.37
N GLY A 56 3.69 3.15 -1.15
CA GLY A 56 3.11 4.18 -1.99
C GLY A 56 1.74 4.66 -1.57
N VAL A 57 0.98 5.13 -2.55
CA VAL A 57 -0.27 5.88 -2.32
C VAL A 57 -1.38 5.46 -3.28
N ASN A 58 -2.61 5.78 -2.90
CA ASN A 58 -3.77 5.77 -3.77
C ASN A 58 -3.91 7.12 -4.49
N ASN A 59 -4.24 7.08 -5.78
CA ASN A 59 -4.74 8.22 -6.55
C ASN A 59 -5.94 7.75 -7.38
N VAL A 60 -7.13 8.23 -7.04
CA VAL A 60 -8.41 7.67 -7.51
C VAL A 60 -9.33 8.82 -7.85
N ASP A 61 -9.81 8.84 -9.09
CA ASP A 61 -10.82 9.75 -9.58
C ASP A 61 -12.18 9.02 -9.63
N LYS A 62 -13.13 9.48 -8.81
CA LYS A 62 -14.43 8.82 -8.59
C LYS A 62 -15.55 9.42 -9.46
N ASP A 63 -15.31 10.54 -10.13
CA ASP A 63 -16.35 11.34 -10.77
C ASP A 63 -16.13 11.53 -12.28
N ALA A 64 -17.23 11.57 -13.04
CA ALA A 64 -17.17 11.89 -14.46
C ALA A 64 -17.14 13.44 -14.65
N PRO A 65 -16.42 13.96 -15.66
CA PRO A 65 -15.60 13.24 -16.64
C PRO A 65 -14.29 12.71 -16.04
N TYR A 66 -13.98 11.43 -16.28
CA TYR A 66 -12.84 10.76 -15.65
C TYR A 66 -11.49 11.15 -16.29
N LEU A 67 -10.51 11.43 -15.42
CA LEU A 67 -9.14 11.85 -15.75
C LEU A 67 -9.11 13.00 -16.78
N PRO A 68 -9.89 14.08 -16.58
CA PRO A 68 -10.00 15.14 -17.57
C PRO A 68 -8.67 15.90 -17.67
N PRO A 69 -8.27 16.36 -18.87
CA PRO A 69 -6.97 16.99 -19.05
C PRO A 69 -6.71 18.14 -18.06
N GLY A 70 -5.65 18.01 -17.26
CA GLY A 70 -5.21 19.03 -16.29
C GLY A 70 -5.66 18.80 -14.85
N GLU A 71 -6.47 17.77 -14.58
CA GLU A 71 -6.94 17.45 -13.23
C GLU A 71 -6.29 16.17 -12.65
N ASN A 72 -5.49 15.47 -13.46
CA ASN A 72 -4.70 14.29 -13.11
C ASN A 72 -3.38 14.67 -12.39
N LEU A 73 -2.64 13.67 -11.90
CA LEU A 73 -1.30 13.84 -11.35
C LEU A 73 -0.40 14.64 -12.31
N THR A 74 0.12 15.76 -11.81
CA THR A 74 1.08 16.58 -12.54
C THR A 74 2.48 15.97 -12.44
N SER A 75 3.42 16.41 -13.30
CA SER A 75 4.83 16.02 -13.13
C SER A 75 5.37 16.38 -11.75
N ARG A 76 4.92 17.49 -11.15
CA ARG A 76 5.30 17.88 -9.79
C ARG A 76 4.79 16.89 -8.75
N ASP A 77 3.55 16.44 -8.88
CA ASP A 77 2.98 15.45 -7.96
C ASP A 77 3.78 14.14 -8.04
N VAL A 78 4.11 13.68 -9.25
CA VAL A 78 4.89 12.44 -9.41
C VAL A 78 6.33 12.60 -8.93
N ASP A 79 6.97 13.74 -9.21
CA ASP A 79 8.32 14.03 -8.73
C ASP A 79 8.37 14.08 -7.20
N MET A 80 7.31 14.55 -6.54
CA MET A 80 7.17 14.53 -5.08
C MET A 80 7.07 13.10 -4.52
N LEU A 81 6.30 12.22 -5.17
CA LEU A 81 6.25 10.81 -4.78
C LEU A 81 7.64 10.15 -4.90
N VAL A 82 8.34 10.43 -5.99
CA VAL A 82 9.73 10.02 -6.15
C VAL A 82 10.59 10.63 -5.06
N GLU A 83 10.45 11.93 -4.74
CA GLU A 83 11.18 12.65 -3.67
C GLU A 83 10.97 12.08 -2.26
N HIS A 84 9.90 11.32 -2.02
CA HIS A 84 9.71 10.59 -0.77
C HIS A 84 9.97 9.09 -0.87
N GLY A 85 10.50 8.65 -2.02
CA GLY A 85 10.93 7.28 -2.24
C GLY A 85 9.78 6.30 -2.40
N PHE A 86 8.56 6.77 -2.62
CA PHE A 86 7.45 5.91 -2.98
C PHE A 86 7.70 5.27 -4.35
N ASN A 87 7.40 3.98 -4.47
CA ASN A 87 7.64 3.18 -5.68
C ASN A 87 6.37 2.48 -6.18
N THR A 88 5.20 2.77 -5.61
CA THR A 88 3.92 2.31 -6.16
C THR A 88 2.82 3.38 -6.10
N VAL A 89 1.89 3.33 -7.05
CA VAL A 89 0.62 4.05 -7.02
C VAL A 89 -0.51 3.08 -7.34
N ARG A 90 -1.52 3.02 -6.48
CA ARG A 90 -2.84 2.44 -6.79
C ARG A 90 -3.66 3.49 -7.53
N LEU A 91 -3.76 3.32 -8.85
CA LEU A 91 -4.41 4.26 -9.76
C LEU A 91 -5.84 3.80 -10.02
N GLY A 92 -6.80 4.61 -9.58
CA GLY A 92 -8.22 4.33 -9.75
C GLY A 92 -8.65 4.33 -11.21
N THR A 93 -9.31 3.26 -11.59
CA THR A 93 -10.20 3.15 -12.74
C THR A 93 -11.59 2.72 -12.25
N SER A 94 -12.56 2.60 -13.15
CA SER A 94 -13.87 2.06 -12.78
C SER A 94 -14.57 1.48 -13.99
N PHE A 95 -15.53 0.60 -13.74
CA PHE A 95 -16.39 0.08 -14.79
C PHE A 95 -17.16 1.19 -15.52
N ASP A 96 -17.64 2.23 -14.80
CA ASP A 96 -18.31 3.40 -15.41
C ASP A 96 -17.38 4.18 -16.33
N ALA A 97 -16.11 4.34 -15.95
CA ALA A 97 -15.12 5.03 -16.79
C ALA A 97 -14.73 4.21 -18.03
N LEU A 98 -14.57 2.89 -17.88
CA LEU A 98 -14.18 1.98 -18.97
C LEU A 98 -15.31 1.76 -19.97
N MET A 99 -16.55 1.62 -19.49
CA MET A 99 -17.72 1.29 -20.30
C MET A 99 -18.94 2.15 -19.90
N PRO A 100 -18.92 3.47 -20.17
CA PRO A 100 -19.97 4.40 -19.74
C PRO A 100 -21.32 4.15 -20.43
N ALA A 101 -21.32 3.47 -21.58
CA ALA A 101 -22.51 3.00 -22.27
C ALA A 101 -22.46 1.49 -22.50
N ARG A 102 -23.62 0.83 -22.45
CA ARG A 102 -23.74 -0.64 -22.54
C ARG A 102 -22.95 -1.21 -23.72
N GLY A 103 -21.94 -2.02 -23.42
CA GLY A 103 -21.11 -2.71 -24.41
C GLY A 103 -20.18 -1.82 -25.23
N GLN A 104 -19.98 -0.55 -24.85
CA GLN A 104 -19.14 0.41 -25.56
C GLN A 104 -17.98 0.85 -24.67
N ILE A 105 -16.79 0.35 -24.99
CA ILE A 105 -15.55 0.78 -24.34
C ILE A 105 -15.25 2.24 -24.70
N ASP A 106 -14.94 3.07 -23.71
CA ASP A 106 -14.45 4.42 -23.94
C ASP A 106 -12.94 4.39 -24.22
N GLU A 107 -12.59 4.28 -25.51
CA GLU A 107 -11.20 4.27 -25.96
C GLU A 107 -10.45 5.58 -25.62
N ALA A 108 -11.17 6.70 -25.55
CA ALA A 108 -10.57 7.98 -25.19
C ALA A 108 -10.27 8.04 -23.69
N TYR A 109 -11.05 7.38 -22.83
CA TYR A 109 -10.70 7.19 -21.43
C TYR A 109 -9.47 6.28 -21.29
N LEU A 110 -9.40 5.18 -22.04
CA LEU A 110 -8.23 4.31 -22.07
C LEU A 110 -6.94 5.07 -22.48
N ASP A 111 -7.04 6.02 -23.42
CA ASP A 111 -5.91 6.91 -23.77
C ASP A 111 -5.49 7.80 -22.59
N ARG A 112 -6.46 8.34 -21.83
CA ARG A 112 -6.17 9.21 -20.68
C ARG A 112 -5.52 8.44 -19.53
N ILE A 113 -6.05 7.28 -19.15
CA ILE A 113 -5.47 6.48 -18.06
C ILE A 113 -4.07 5.95 -18.44
N THR A 114 -3.85 5.52 -19.68
CA THR A 114 -2.52 5.08 -20.11
C THR A 114 -1.49 6.21 -20.13
N GLY A 115 -1.90 7.45 -20.42
CA GLY A 115 -1.03 8.61 -20.27
C GLY A 115 -0.55 8.83 -18.83
N VAL A 116 -1.42 8.61 -17.84
CA VAL A 116 -1.05 8.67 -16.41
C VAL A 116 -0.14 7.51 -16.02
N VAL A 117 -0.46 6.28 -16.46
CA VAL A 117 0.39 5.10 -16.27
C VAL A 117 1.80 5.34 -16.83
N ASP A 118 1.92 5.90 -18.03
CA ASP A 118 3.21 6.16 -18.66
C ASP A 118 4.00 7.24 -17.90
N ALA A 119 3.33 8.26 -17.37
CA ALA A 119 3.97 9.32 -16.58
C ALA A 119 4.52 8.80 -15.23
N LEU A 120 3.82 7.87 -14.59
CA LEU A 120 4.22 7.20 -13.34
C LEU A 120 5.37 6.21 -13.58
N THR A 121 5.18 5.29 -14.53
CA THR A 121 6.14 4.22 -14.80
C THR A 121 7.46 4.72 -15.38
N ALA A 122 7.45 5.83 -16.14
CA ALA A 122 8.66 6.51 -16.59
C ALA A 122 9.55 7.02 -15.44
N ARG A 123 9.00 7.15 -14.23
CA ARG A 123 9.71 7.57 -13.01
C ARG A 123 9.99 6.42 -12.05
N GLY A 124 9.79 5.18 -12.49
CA GLY A 124 10.05 3.99 -11.68
C GLY A 124 8.96 3.65 -10.67
N ILE A 125 7.76 4.20 -10.82
CA ILE A 125 6.61 3.87 -9.98
C ILE A 125 5.84 2.70 -10.59
N HIS A 126 5.65 1.64 -9.81
CA HIS A 126 4.78 0.53 -10.16
C HIS A 126 3.31 0.91 -10.02
N VAL A 127 2.49 0.67 -11.06
CA VAL A 127 1.09 1.07 -11.09
C VAL A 127 0.18 -0.14 -10.93
N LEU A 128 -0.60 -0.16 -9.85
CA LEU A 128 -1.73 -1.08 -9.68
C LEU A 128 -2.99 -0.39 -10.21
N LEU A 129 -3.67 -1.00 -11.17
CA LEU A 129 -4.92 -0.46 -11.73
C LEU A 129 -6.10 -0.97 -10.89
N ASP A 130 -6.72 -0.08 -10.15
CA ASP A 130 -7.78 -0.41 -9.21
C ASP A 130 -9.17 -0.21 -9.83
N ASN A 131 -9.92 -1.29 -10.03
CA ASN A 131 -11.34 -1.20 -10.42
C ASN A 131 -12.19 -0.74 -9.23
N HIS A 132 -12.24 0.58 -9.05
CA HIS A 132 -12.79 1.21 -7.86
C HIS A 132 -14.32 1.27 -7.88
N GLN A 133 -14.91 1.15 -6.70
CA GLN A 133 -16.31 1.44 -6.43
C GLN A 133 -16.48 1.81 -4.96
N ASP A 134 -17.43 2.70 -4.68
CA ASP A 134 -18.05 2.77 -3.36
C ASP A 134 -19.56 2.85 -3.54
N GLY A 135 -20.30 2.10 -2.73
CA GLY A 135 -21.76 2.17 -2.77
C GLY A 135 -22.35 1.74 -4.10
N LEU A 136 -21.67 0.79 -4.76
CA LEU A 136 -22.01 0.19 -6.05
C LEU A 136 -21.99 1.14 -7.25
N SER A 137 -22.73 2.26 -7.20
CA SER A 137 -22.97 3.10 -8.37
C SER A 137 -23.55 4.49 -7.99
N LYS A 138 -23.46 5.44 -8.94
CA LYS A 138 -24.00 6.81 -8.83
C LYS A 138 -25.48 6.94 -8.43
N PRO A 139 -26.42 6.02 -8.76
CA PRO A 139 -27.79 6.09 -8.27
C PRO A 139 -27.93 6.17 -6.74
N TRP A 140 -26.98 5.64 -5.98
CA TRP A 140 -26.94 5.75 -4.51
C TRP A 140 -26.04 6.88 -4.00
N GLY A 141 -25.54 7.74 -4.90
CA GLY A 141 -24.52 8.75 -4.56
C GLY A 141 -23.12 8.17 -4.40
N GLY A 142 -22.91 6.91 -4.80
CA GLY A 142 -21.61 6.25 -4.88
C GLY A 142 -20.95 6.37 -6.25
N ASN A 143 -20.05 5.45 -6.58
CA ASN A 143 -19.32 5.36 -7.84
C ASN A 143 -18.99 3.89 -8.20
N GLY A 144 -18.42 3.65 -9.38
CA GLY A 144 -17.92 2.32 -9.77
C GLY A 144 -18.68 1.69 -10.93
N PHE A 145 -19.79 1.01 -10.67
CA PHE A 145 -20.60 0.40 -11.73
C PHE A 145 -21.36 1.49 -12.50
N PRO A 146 -21.44 1.41 -13.85
CA PRO A 146 -22.27 2.32 -14.62
C PRO A 146 -23.74 2.06 -14.34
N ALA A 147 -24.54 3.12 -14.27
CA ALA A 147 -25.97 3.01 -13.95
C ALA A 147 -26.73 2.07 -14.91
N TRP A 148 -26.31 1.94 -16.17
CA TRP A 148 -26.96 1.05 -17.14
C TRP A 148 -26.79 -0.44 -16.82
N ALA A 149 -25.79 -0.83 -16.01
CA ALA A 149 -25.45 -2.22 -15.71
C ALA A 149 -26.23 -2.81 -14.53
N ILE A 150 -26.83 -1.96 -13.70
CA ILE A 150 -27.63 -2.34 -12.53
C ILE A 150 -29.08 -1.93 -12.76
N GLU A 151 -30.04 -2.79 -12.43
CA GLU A 151 -31.48 -2.49 -12.53
C GLU A 151 -32.00 -1.81 -11.25
N SER A 152 -31.66 -2.34 -10.07
CA SER A 152 -32.08 -1.81 -8.77
C SER A 152 -31.80 -0.31 -8.62
N ARG A 153 -32.73 0.42 -8.00
CA ARG A 153 -32.62 1.86 -7.73
C ARG A 153 -33.11 2.18 -6.32
N PRO A 154 -32.53 3.20 -5.67
CA PRO A 154 -33.09 3.69 -4.42
C PRO A 154 -34.42 4.37 -4.69
N GLU A 155 -35.38 4.09 -3.82
CA GLU A 155 -36.67 4.73 -3.86
C GLU A 155 -36.62 6.11 -3.18
N ALA A 156 -37.46 7.06 -3.60
CA ALA A 156 -37.45 8.42 -3.05
C ALA A 156 -37.73 8.52 -1.54
N TRP A 157 -38.30 7.46 -0.95
CA TRP A 157 -38.65 7.35 0.47
C TRP A 157 -37.64 6.50 1.26
N GLU A 158 -36.71 5.83 0.59
CA GLU A 158 -35.66 5.05 1.23
C GLU A 158 -34.58 5.99 1.76
N PRO A 159 -34.28 5.99 3.08
CA PRO A 159 -33.22 6.82 3.63
C PRO A 159 -31.87 6.43 3.04
N ASN A 160 -31.17 7.41 2.45
CA ASN A 160 -29.80 7.25 2.01
C ASN A 160 -28.86 8.03 2.96
N PRO A 161 -28.14 7.35 3.85
CA PRO A 161 -27.21 8.01 4.78
C PRO A 161 -25.87 8.38 4.12
N GLY A 162 -25.65 8.03 2.85
CA GLY A 162 -24.37 8.20 2.16
C GLY A 162 -23.29 7.21 2.65
N PHE A 163 -22.06 7.43 2.20
CA PHE A 163 -20.91 6.63 2.64
C PHE A 163 -20.65 6.78 4.15
N PRO A 164 -20.28 5.71 4.87
CA PRO A 164 -20.23 4.31 4.42
C PRO A 164 -21.57 3.58 4.64
N LEU A 165 -22.54 4.18 5.32
CA LEU A 165 -23.74 3.47 5.81
C LEU A 165 -24.75 3.11 4.71
N TYR A 166 -24.60 3.60 3.48
CA TYR A 166 -25.46 3.21 2.38
C TYR A 166 -25.38 1.72 2.00
N TYR A 167 -24.35 0.98 2.46
CA TYR A 167 -24.18 -0.44 2.22
C TYR A 167 -25.28 -1.28 2.89
N VAL A 168 -26.01 -0.71 3.86
CA VAL A 168 -27.17 -1.35 4.50
C VAL A 168 -28.52 -0.93 3.88
N MET A 169 -28.52 -0.12 2.82
CA MET A 169 -29.74 0.22 2.10
C MET A 169 -30.31 -1.02 1.37
N PRO A 170 -31.59 -1.36 1.55
CA PRO A 170 -32.23 -2.47 0.84
C PRO A 170 -32.04 -2.46 -0.68
N SER A 171 -32.21 -1.31 -1.34
CA SER A 171 -32.04 -1.23 -2.81
C SER A 171 -30.60 -1.46 -3.24
N MET A 172 -29.62 -0.94 -2.49
CA MET A 172 -28.20 -1.17 -2.77
C MET A 172 -27.85 -2.65 -2.64
N ASN A 173 -28.38 -3.33 -1.61
CA ASN A 173 -28.18 -4.76 -1.41
C ASN A 173 -28.77 -5.59 -2.57
N ALA A 174 -29.94 -5.21 -3.08
CA ALA A 174 -30.49 -5.83 -4.29
C ALA A 174 -29.60 -5.62 -5.52
N GLY A 175 -28.97 -4.44 -5.67
CA GLY A 175 -28.01 -4.19 -6.74
C GLY A 175 -26.78 -5.10 -6.66
N TRP A 176 -26.22 -5.31 -5.46
CA TRP A 176 -25.14 -6.28 -5.25
C TRP A 176 -25.58 -7.72 -5.53
N ASP A 177 -26.82 -8.08 -5.20
CA ASP A 177 -27.35 -9.40 -5.54
C ASP A 177 -27.38 -9.61 -7.07
N GLU A 178 -27.72 -8.59 -7.86
CA GLU A 178 -27.67 -8.65 -9.32
C GLU A 178 -26.25 -8.89 -9.85
N VAL A 179 -25.25 -8.25 -9.25
CA VAL A 179 -23.83 -8.46 -9.58
C VAL A 179 -23.45 -9.92 -9.33
N TRP A 180 -23.67 -10.42 -8.11
CA TRP A 180 -23.22 -11.76 -7.74
C TRP A 180 -24.01 -12.87 -8.42
N ASN A 181 -25.29 -12.67 -8.67
CA ASN A 181 -26.11 -13.61 -9.46
C ASN A 181 -25.87 -13.46 -10.96
N ASN A 182 -25.14 -12.42 -11.38
CA ASN A 182 -24.97 -12.01 -12.76
C ASN A 182 -26.32 -11.89 -13.50
N THR A 183 -27.36 -11.41 -12.81
CA THR A 183 -28.76 -11.44 -13.26
C THR A 183 -28.95 -10.80 -14.63
N HIS A 184 -28.21 -9.72 -14.89
CA HIS A 184 -28.28 -8.94 -16.13
C HIS A 184 -26.95 -8.92 -16.90
N GLY A 185 -26.02 -9.83 -16.58
CA GLY A 185 -24.71 -9.92 -17.22
C GLY A 185 -23.68 -8.88 -16.73
N ALA A 186 -23.89 -8.25 -15.57
CA ALA A 186 -23.00 -7.20 -15.06
C ALA A 186 -21.52 -7.67 -14.96
N LEU A 187 -21.27 -8.91 -14.52
CA LEU A 187 -19.92 -9.47 -14.46
C LEU A 187 -19.36 -9.84 -15.84
N ASP A 188 -20.22 -10.15 -16.83
CA ASP A 188 -19.77 -10.39 -18.21
C ASP A 188 -19.27 -9.10 -18.86
N TYR A 189 -20.02 -8.01 -18.69
CA TYR A 189 -19.62 -6.70 -19.18
C TYR A 189 -18.41 -6.14 -18.41
N LEU A 190 -18.34 -6.36 -17.09
CA LEU A 190 -17.15 -6.01 -16.31
C LEU A 190 -15.93 -6.78 -16.81
N GLY A 191 -16.06 -8.09 -17.06
CA GLY A 191 -14.97 -8.89 -17.64
C GLY A 191 -14.51 -8.34 -18.99
N THR A 192 -15.44 -7.88 -19.84
CA THR A 192 -15.10 -7.22 -21.11
C THR A 192 -14.36 -5.90 -20.89
N ALA A 193 -14.80 -5.08 -19.94
CA ALA A 193 -14.17 -3.80 -19.60
C ALA A 193 -12.74 -3.98 -19.06
N LEU A 194 -12.55 -4.91 -18.12
CA LEU A 194 -11.24 -5.23 -17.55
C LEU A 194 -10.33 -5.92 -18.58
N GLY A 195 -10.87 -6.75 -19.47
CA GLY A 195 -10.12 -7.33 -20.59
C GLY A 195 -9.61 -6.25 -21.55
N ALA A 196 -10.43 -5.24 -21.88
CA ALA A 196 -10.01 -4.12 -22.71
C ALA A 196 -8.90 -3.29 -22.04
N LEU A 197 -8.99 -3.05 -20.72
CA LEU A 197 -7.92 -2.42 -19.94
C LEU A 197 -6.64 -3.26 -19.96
N ALA A 198 -6.77 -4.57 -19.77
CA ALA A 198 -5.65 -5.51 -19.73
C ALA A 198 -4.90 -5.57 -21.08
N ALA A 199 -5.62 -5.65 -22.20
CA ALA A 199 -5.06 -5.55 -23.54
C ALA A 199 -4.33 -4.22 -23.75
N ARG A 200 -4.93 -3.13 -23.27
CA ARG A 200 -4.40 -1.78 -23.45
C ARG A 200 -3.05 -1.57 -22.74
N VAL A 201 -2.84 -2.23 -21.62
CA VAL A 201 -1.60 -2.12 -20.82
C VAL A 201 -0.63 -3.29 -21.00
N GLU A 202 -0.93 -4.22 -21.92
CA GLU A 202 -0.05 -5.33 -22.24
C GLU A 202 1.34 -4.84 -22.65
N GLY A 203 2.38 -5.49 -22.12
CA GLY A 203 3.77 -5.16 -22.39
C GLY A 203 4.31 -3.90 -21.68
N LYS A 204 3.53 -3.24 -20.82
CA LYS A 204 4.02 -2.13 -19.98
C LYS A 204 4.63 -2.67 -18.66
N PRO A 205 5.96 -2.74 -18.51
CA PRO A 205 6.60 -3.43 -17.38
C PRO A 205 6.34 -2.77 -16.02
N GLY A 206 6.02 -1.47 -15.98
CA GLY A 206 5.71 -0.78 -14.73
C GLY A 206 4.28 -1.00 -14.24
N VAL A 207 3.41 -1.71 -14.98
CA VAL A 207 2.08 -2.09 -14.49
C VAL A 207 2.21 -3.36 -13.67
N MET A 208 1.98 -3.25 -12.36
CA MET A 208 2.12 -4.39 -11.43
C MET A 208 0.87 -5.27 -11.40
N GLY A 209 -0.27 -4.83 -11.94
CA GLY A 209 -1.46 -5.67 -12.07
C GLY A 209 -2.76 -4.90 -12.21
N ILE A 210 -3.87 -5.65 -12.22
CA ILE A 210 -5.24 -5.14 -12.10
C ILE A 210 -5.85 -5.69 -10.82
N GLU A 211 -6.36 -4.82 -9.96
CA GLU A 211 -7.23 -5.19 -8.85
C GLU A 211 -8.66 -5.27 -9.33
N LEU A 212 -9.27 -6.44 -9.13
CA LEU A 212 -10.49 -6.80 -9.85
C LEU A 212 -11.72 -6.03 -9.36
N MET A 213 -11.77 -5.68 -8.08
CA MET A 213 -12.89 -4.97 -7.48
C MET A 213 -12.53 -4.41 -6.11
N ASN A 214 -12.68 -3.10 -5.95
CA ASN A 214 -12.60 -2.45 -4.65
C ASN A 214 -13.76 -2.85 -3.74
N GLU A 215 -13.46 -3.24 -2.50
CA GLU A 215 -14.40 -3.45 -1.40
C GLU A 215 -15.68 -4.24 -1.75
N PRO A 216 -15.58 -5.49 -2.24
CA PRO A 216 -16.74 -6.24 -2.71
C PRO A 216 -17.71 -6.57 -1.57
N TRP A 217 -18.92 -6.01 -1.62
CA TRP A 217 -19.97 -6.18 -0.61
C TRP A 217 -20.88 -7.40 -0.87
N PRO A 218 -21.23 -8.23 0.13
CA PRO A 218 -22.00 -9.44 -0.10
C PRO A 218 -23.43 -9.28 -0.62
N GLY A 219 -24.01 -8.09 -0.54
CA GLY A 219 -25.42 -7.82 -0.85
C GLY A 219 -26.34 -8.28 0.27
N SER A 220 -27.58 -8.63 -0.08
CA SER A 220 -28.62 -9.01 0.89
C SER A 220 -28.19 -10.07 1.92
N PRO A 221 -27.33 -11.06 1.62
CA PRO A 221 -26.90 -12.04 2.62
C PRO A 221 -25.77 -11.57 3.55
N PHE A 222 -25.36 -10.30 3.58
CA PHE A 222 -24.19 -9.85 4.36
C PHE A 222 -24.22 -10.26 5.84
N LEU A 223 -25.40 -10.36 6.47
CA LEU A 223 -25.52 -10.81 7.86
C LEU A 223 -25.03 -12.25 8.07
N THR A 224 -25.00 -13.08 7.03
CA THR A 224 -24.44 -14.44 7.10
C THR A 224 -22.92 -14.45 7.30
N CYS A 225 -22.25 -13.32 7.06
CA CYS A 225 -20.82 -13.17 7.31
C CYS A 225 -20.51 -12.96 8.79
N PHE A 226 -21.49 -12.61 9.61
CA PHE A 226 -21.28 -12.33 11.02
C PHE A 226 -21.72 -13.49 11.92
N PRO A 227 -20.97 -13.80 12.99
CA PRO A 227 -19.74 -13.14 13.45
C PRO A 227 -18.44 -13.82 13.00
N ASN A 228 -18.47 -14.81 12.09
CA ASN A 228 -17.33 -15.71 11.84
C ASN A 228 -17.02 -15.95 10.35
N GLY A 229 -17.34 -15.01 9.48
CA GLY A 229 -17.20 -15.12 8.03
C GLY A 229 -18.34 -15.90 7.36
N CYS A 230 -18.42 -15.80 6.03
CA CYS A 230 -19.48 -16.38 5.20
C CYS A 230 -18.91 -17.27 4.09
N PRO A 231 -18.54 -18.54 4.38
CA PRO A 231 -17.90 -19.42 3.41
C PRO A 231 -18.71 -19.68 2.14
N ASP A 232 -20.04 -19.67 2.23
CA ASP A 232 -20.91 -19.87 1.05
C ASP A 232 -20.91 -18.64 0.12
N PHE A 233 -20.86 -17.43 0.69
CA PHE A 233 -20.66 -16.22 -0.10
C PHE A 233 -19.24 -16.19 -0.67
N ASP A 234 -18.20 -16.48 0.12
CA ASP A 234 -16.82 -16.50 -0.36
C ASP A 234 -16.60 -17.50 -1.50
N ARG A 235 -17.32 -18.64 -1.53
CA ARG A 235 -17.30 -19.56 -2.68
C ARG A 235 -17.84 -18.90 -3.95
N LYS A 236 -18.96 -18.17 -3.83
CA LYS A 236 -19.60 -17.45 -4.94
C LYS A 236 -18.71 -16.30 -5.41
N TYR A 237 -18.20 -15.52 -4.47
CA TYR A 237 -17.27 -14.42 -4.71
C TYR A 237 -15.98 -14.90 -5.39
N GLN A 238 -15.36 -15.97 -4.89
CA GLN A 238 -14.15 -16.54 -5.50
C GLN A 238 -14.42 -17.03 -6.93
N GLY A 239 -15.59 -17.61 -7.20
CA GLY A 239 -15.99 -17.96 -8.56
C GLY A 239 -16.18 -16.76 -9.48
N ALA A 240 -16.68 -15.64 -8.95
CA ALA A 240 -16.78 -14.38 -9.69
C ALA A 240 -15.41 -13.76 -9.98
N MET A 241 -14.50 -13.75 -9.01
CA MET A 241 -13.12 -13.27 -9.21
C MET A 241 -12.38 -14.14 -10.21
N GLN A 242 -12.52 -15.47 -10.15
CA GLN A 242 -11.95 -16.38 -11.16
C GLN A 242 -12.46 -16.06 -12.55
N LYS A 243 -13.77 -15.85 -12.72
CA LYS A 243 -14.36 -15.48 -14.01
C LYS A 243 -13.77 -14.18 -14.58
N LEU A 244 -13.54 -13.18 -13.73
CA LEU A 244 -12.92 -11.91 -14.14
C LEU A 244 -11.43 -12.09 -14.45
N THR A 245 -10.69 -12.88 -13.65
CA THR A 245 -9.32 -13.28 -13.95
C THR A 245 -9.23 -13.96 -15.32
N ASP A 246 -10.10 -14.93 -15.62
CA ASP A 246 -10.12 -15.62 -16.90
C ASP A 246 -10.33 -14.64 -18.08
N ALA A 247 -11.22 -13.66 -17.90
CA ALA A 247 -11.48 -12.62 -18.91
C ALA A 247 -10.28 -11.67 -19.10
N VAL A 248 -9.63 -11.26 -18.02
CA VAL A 248 -8.39 -10.46 -18.07
C VAL A 248 -7.27 -11.25 -18.74
N ARG A 249 -7.08 -12.51 -18.36
CA ARG A 249 -6.01 -13.38 -18.88
C ARG A 249 -6.23 -13.82 -20.33
N ALA A 250 -7.46 -13.79 -20.82
CA ALA A 250 -7.75 -14.01 -22.24
C ALA A 250 -7.16 -12.91 -23.13
N GLU A 251 -7.07 -11.68 -22.61
CA GLU A 251 -6.57 -10.50 -23.33
C GLU A 251 -5.11 -10.15 -22.97
N ASN A 252 -4.66 -10.52 -21.77
CA ASN A 252 -3.28 -10.34 -21.32
C ASN A 252 -2.87 -11.51 -20.40
N PRO A 253 -2.18 -12.54 -20.92
CA PRO A 253 -2.00 -13.81 -20.20
C PRO A 253 -1.05 -13.72 -19.00
N THR A 254 -0.26 -12.64 -18.89
CA THR A 254 0.81 -12.51 -17.89
C THR A 254 0.60 -11.39 -16.88
N ILE A 255 -0.45 -10.57 -17.02
CA ILE A 255 -0.69 -9.50 -16.04
C ILE A 255 -1.10 -10.09 -14.68
N PRO A 256 -0.45 -9.68 -13.58
CA PRO A 256 -0.90 -10.09 -12.25
C PRO A 256 -2.31 -9.55 -11.95
N VAL A 257 -3.06 -10.30 -11.15
CA VAL A 257 -4.39 -9.92 -10.68
C VAL A 257 -4.42 -9.82 -9.16
N TYR A 258 -5.05 -8.77 -8.66
CA TYR A 258 -5.14 -8.47 -7.22
C TYR A 258 -6.56 -8.76 -6.76
N TRP A 259 -6.67 -9.63 -5.75
CA TRP A 259 -7.95 -10.10 -5.21
C TRP A 259 -8.08 -9.61 -3.77
N GLU A 260 -9.05 -8.74 -3.55
CA GLU A 260 -9.46 -8.36 -2.21
C GLU A 260 -10.16 -9.52 -1.46
N PRO A 261 -10.22 -9.49 -0.13
CA PRO A 261 -11.28 -10.21 0.58
C PRO A 261 -12.64 -9.52 0.33
N ASN A 262 -13.75 -10.22 0.56
CA ASN A 262 -15.03 -9.51 0.67
C ASN A 262 -14.97 -8.48 1.82
N VAL A 263 -15.60 -7.33 1.67
CA VAL A 263 -15.36 -6.16 2.54
C VAL A 263 -15.90 -6.32 3.97
N THR A 264 -16.63 -7.41 4.28
CA THR A 264 -16.91 -7.71 5.71
C THR A 264 -15.63 -7.93 6.53
N TRP A 265 -14.51 -8.16 5.84
CA TRP A 265 -13.14 -7.97 6.32
C TRP A 265 -12.94 -6.69 7.14
N ASN A 266 -13.37 -5.54 6.63
CA ASN A 266 -13.25 -4.24 7.32
C ASN A 266 -14.15 -4.14 8.56
N GLN A 267 -15.02 -5.12 8.80
CA GLN A 267 -15.79 -5.30 10.02
C GLN A 267 -15.32 -6.53 10.82
N MET A 268 -14.04 -6.87 10.68
CA MET A 268 -13.32 -7.91 11.41
C MET A 268 -13.69 -9.35 11.04
N MET A 269 -14.39 -9.59 9.93
CA MET A 269 -14.74 -10.96 9.55
C MET A 269 -13.57 -11.63 8.79
N PRO A 270 -13.29 -12.93 9.05
CA PRO A 270 -12.26 -13.64 8.30
C PRO A 270 -12.70 -13.95 6.86
N SER A 271 -11.76 -13.86 5.92
CA SER A 271 -11.95 -14.35 4.55
C SER A 271 -11.82 -15.87 4.48
N ASN A 272 -12.66 -16.53 3.70
CA ASN A 272 -12.57 -17.95 3.34
C ASN A 272 -12.05 -18.19 1.92
N LEU A 273 -11.40 -17.22 1.28
CA LEU A 273 -10.70 -17.45 0.01
C LEU A 273 -9.64 -18.56 0.19
N ALA A 274 -9.44 -19.38 -0.85
CA ALA A 274 -8.40 -20.42 -0.88
C ALA A 274 -8.43 -21.39 0.33
N ASN A 275 -9.63 -21.84 0.74
CA ASN A 275 -9.85 -22.65 1.95
C ASN A 275 -10.58 -23.97 1.63
N PRO A 276 -9.90 -24.94 0.99
CA PRO A 276 -10.52 -26.22 0.63
C PRO A 276 -10.94 -27.03 1.86
N PRO A 277 -12.08 -27.77 1.80
CA PRO A 277 -12.96 -27.94 0.63
C PRO A 277 -14.05 -26.86 0.51
N ARG A 278 -14.07 -25.82 1.37
CA ARG A 278 -15.14 -24.82 1.39
C ARG A 278 -15.09 -23.94 0.15
N THR A 279 -13.89 -23.53 -0.24
CA THR A 279 -13.60 -22.81 -1.48
C THR A 279 -12.43 -23.48 -2.20
N PRO A 280 -12.32 -23.37 -3.54
CA PRO A 280 -11.20 -23.97 -4.27
C PRO A 280 -9.85 -23.42 -3.80
N ALA A 281 -8.79 -24.23 -3.87
CA ALA A 281 -7.43 -23.71 -3.80
C ALA A 281 -7.16 -22.81 -5.02
N LEU A 282 -6.23 -21.85 -4.89
CA LEU A 282 -5.77 -21.06 -6.02
C LEU A 282 -4.80 -21.90 -6.87
N SER A 283 -4.98 -21.88 -8.18
CA SER A 283 -4.13 -22.60 -9.14
C SER A 283 -3.44 -21.70 -10.14
N ASP A 284 -3.94 -20.48 -10.33
CA ASP A 284 -3.40 -19.56 -11.32
C ASP A 284 -2.18 -18.82 -10.75
N PRO A 285 -1.12 -18.64 -11.55
CA PRO A 285 0.04 -17.86 -11.14
C PRO A 285 -0.31 -16.36 -11.04
N ASP A 286 0.50 -15.62 -10.31
CA ASP A 286 0.42 -14.15 -10.24
C ASP A 286 -0.95 -13.63 -9.75
N ILE A 287 -1.54 -14.32 -8.77
CA ILE A 287 -2.60 -13.78 -7.92
C ILE A 287 -1.96 -13.17 -6.68
N VAL A 288 -2.34 -11.94 -6.34
CA VAL A 288 -1.88 -11.23 -5.13
C VAL A 288 -3.08 -10.92 -4.24
N PHE A 289 -2.95 -11.14 -2.94
CA PHE A 289 -3.98 -10.79 -1.96
C PHE A 289 -3.93 -9.29 -1.64
N ALA A 290 -5.08 -8.62 -1.70
CA ALA A 290 -5.21 -7.17 -1.60
C ALA A 290 -6.13 -6.73 -0.45
N PRO A 291 -5.78 -6.92 0.82
CA PRO A 291 -6.62 -6.50 1.94
C PRO A 291 -6.51 -4.99 2.21
N HIS A 292 -7.55 -4.43 2.81
CA HIS A 292 -7.50 -3.13 3.48
C HIS A 292 -7.17 -3.29 4.97
N ASP A 293 -6.58 -2.26 5.60
CA ASP A 293 -6.29 -2.23 7.05
C ASP A 293 -6.77 -0.92 7.69
N TYR A 294 -8.07 -0.83 7.94
CA TYR A 294 -8.69 0.31 8.59
C TYR A 294 -8.94 0.09 10.09
N CYS A 295 -8.80 1.17 10.87
CA CYS A 295 -9.34 1.23 12.22
C CYS A 295 -10.80 1.68 12.20
N ILE A 296 -11.73 0.80 12.60
CA ILE A 296 -13.18 1.10 12.62
C ILE A 296 -13.51 2.37 13.41
N PRO A 297 -13.08 2.55 14.68
CA PRO A 297 -13.30 3.79 15.43
C PRO A 297 -12.74 5.05 14.77
N SER A 298 -11.63 4.97 14.03
CA SER A 298 -11.07 6.11 13.31
C SER A 298 -12.00 6.51 12.16
N GLN A 299 -12.40 5.56 11.31
CA GLN A 299 -13.37 5.82 10.23
C GLN A 299 -14.70 6.34 10.77
N LEU A 300 -15.23 5.77 11.86
CA LEU A 300 -16.47 6.26 12.47
C LEU A 300 -16.35 7.70 13.02
N ALA A 301 -15.17 8.10 13.50
CA ALA A 301 -14.94 9.49 13.90
C ALA A 301 -14.94 10.42 12.68
N ILE A 302 -14.28 10.01 11.58
CA ILE A 302 -14.20 10.78 10.32
C ILE A 302 -15.58 10.97 9.70
N TYR A 303 -16.33 9.88 9.49
CA TYR A 303 -17.56 9.91 8.68
C TYR A 303 -18.84 10.17 9.48
N LEU A 304 -18.88 9.78 10.76
CA LEU A 304 -20.09 9.90 11.60
C LEU A 304 -19.90 10.88 12.77
N GLY A 305 -18.71 11.47 12.95
CA GLY A 305 -18.44 12.38 14.06
C GLY A 305 -18.48 11.70 15.43
N LEU A 306 -18.24 10.38 15.49
CA LEU A 306 -18.18 9.65 16.76
C LEU A 306 -16.92 10.04 17.58
N PRO A 307 -16.91 9.82 18.91
CA PRO A 307 -15.81 10.25 19.76
C PRO A 307 -14.45 9.62 19.39
N GLU A 308 -13.45 10.46 19.16
CA GLU A 308 -12.08 10.04 18.80
C GLU A 308 -11.42 9.12 19.85
N ALA A 309 -11.80 9.23 21.13
CA ALA A 309 -11.28 8.39 22.21
C ALA A 309 -11.55 6.89 22.00
N LEU A 310 -12.50 6.53 21.14
CA LEU A 310 -12.77 5.14 20.75
C LEU A 310 -11.60 4.52 19.95
N ARG A 311 -10.68 5.32 19.40
CA ARG A 311 -9.44 4.86 18.73
C ARG A 311 -8.51 4.06 19.66
N SER A 312 -8.73 4.09 20.98
CA SER A 312 -8.08 3.17 21.91
C SER A 312 -8.29 1.68 21.56
N LEU A 313 -9.27 1.35 20.73
CA LEU A 313 -9.52 0.00 20.21
C LEU A 313 -8.79 -0.32 18.89
N CYS A 314 -8.11 0.64 18.26
CA CYS A 314 -7.49 0.43 16.95
C CYS A 314 -6.43 -0.68 16.98
N VAL A 315 -5.54 -0.68 17.98
CA VAL A 315 -4.46 -1.68 18.08
C VAL A 315 -4.99 -3.12 18.09
N PRO A 316 -5.85 -3.55 19.05
CA PRO A 316 -6.35 -4.92 19.05
C PRO A 316 -7.23 -5.27 17.85
N GLN A 317 -7.94 -4.30 17.26
CA GLN A 317 -8.76 -4.55 16.07
C GLN A 317 -7.92 -4.72 14.81
N GLN A 318 -6.88 -3.92 14.61
CA GLN A 318 -5.97 -4.07 13.46
C GLN A 318 -5.08 -5.31 13.64
N ASP A 319 -4.66 -5.65 14.86
CA ASP A 319 -3.97 -6.92 15.13
C ASP A 319 -4.80 -8.14 14.69
N LEU A 320 -6.14 -8.07 14.82
CA LEU A 320 -7.04 -9.10 14.29
C LEU A 320 -7.00 -9.17 12.76
N THR A 321 -7.01 -8.01 12.07
CA THR A 321 -6.81 -7.94 10.60
C THR A 321 -5.51 -8.63 10.18
N TRP A 322 -4.40 -8.31 10.84
CA TRP A 322 -3.10 -8.92 10.55
C TRP A 322 -3.06 -10.42 10.85
N SER A 323 -3.79 -10.90 11.86
CA SER A 323 -3.93 -12.34 12.10
C SER A 323 -4.71 -13.05 10.99
N HIS A 324 -5.66 -12.37 10.34
CA HIS A 324 -6.36 -12.92 9.18
C HIS A 324 -5.47 -12.91 7.93
N ILE A 325 -4.60 -11.90 7.77
CA ILE A 325 -3.57 -11.88 6.71
C ILE A 325 -2.65 -13.08 6.90
N ASP A 326 -2.15 -13.33 8.11
CA ASP A 326 -1.32 -14.50 8.41
C ASP A 326 -2.01 -15.82 8.04
N ALA A 327 -3.31 -15.92 8.29
CA ALA A 327 -4.10 -17.10 7.94
C ALA A 327 -4.26 -17.28 6.42
N ILE A 328 -4.30 -16.20 5.62
CA ILE A 328 -4.30 -16.26 4.15
C ILE A 328 -2.91 -16.70 3.67
N THR A 329 -1.86 -16.01 4.12
CA THR A 329 -0.47 -16.31 3.77
C THR A 329 -0.15 -17.78 4.01
N ALA A 330 -0.51 -18.31 5.18
CA ALA A 330 -0.21 -19.69 5.57
C ALA A 330 -0.92 -20.76 4.71
N ARG A 331 -2.09 -20.45 4.13
CA ARG A 331 -2.88 -21.45 3.38
C ARG A 331 -2.80 -21.29 1.86
N ALA A 332 -2.58 -20.07 1.38
CA ALA A 332 -2.62 -19.73 -0.03
C ALA A 332 -1.23 -19.58 -0.65
N ASP A 333 -0.19 -19.25 0.16
CA ASP A 333 1.19 -19.06 -0.29
C ASP A 333 1.31 -18.09 -1.49
N ILE A 334 0.62 -16.94 -1.37
CA ILE A 334 0.63 -15.85 -2.37
C ILE A 334 1.08 -14.53 -1.72
N PRO A 335 1.55 -13.54 -2.51
CA PRO A 335 1.94 -12.25 -1.97
C PRO A 335 0.75 -11.48 -1.41
N THR A 336 1.03 -10.52 -0.54
CA THR A 336 0.04 -9.57 -0.02
C THR A 336 0.53 -8.13 -0.21
N VAL A 337 -0.36 -7.24 -0.63
CA VAL A 337 -0.16 -5.79 -0.58
C VAL A 337 -1.36 -5.18 0.12
N VAL A 338 -1.15 -4.38 1.17
CA VAL A 338 -2.24 -3.62 1.81
C VAL A 338 -2.62 -2.47 0.88
N THR A 339 -3.67 -2.64 0.09
CA THR A 339 -4.04 -1.70 -0.99
C THR A 339 -4.66 -0.41 -0.46
N GLU A 340 -5.12 -0.40 0.80
CA GLU A 340 -5.71 0.80 1.41
C GLU A 340 -5.60 0.82 2.96
N PHE A 341 -5.19 1.97 3.51
CA PHE A 341 -5.19 2.26 4.95
C PHE A 341 -4.97 3.76 5.21
N GLY A 342 -5.22 4.21 6.45
CA GLY A 342 -4.78 5.51 6.97
C GLY A 342 -5.84 6.60 6.95
N ASP A 343 -6.28 7.05 5.77
CA ASP A 343 -7.33 8.09 5.58
C ASP A 343 -7.07 9.38 6.39
N GLY A 344 -5.83 9.86 6.35
CA GLY A 344 -5.42 11.10 7.03
C GLY A 344 -5.19 11.01 8.55
N ASP A 345 -5.59 9.93 9.23
CA ASP A 345 -5.39 9.80 10.69
C ASP A 345 -3.98 9.30 11.02
N ALA A 346 -3.10 10.23 11.39
CA ALA A 346 -1.72 9.91 11.77
C ALA A 346 -1.61 8.98 13.00
N THR A 347 -2.65 8.88 13.84
CA THR A 347 -2.60 8.08 15.08
C THR A 347 -2.69 6.58 14.86
N VAL A 348 -3.14 6.14 13.68
CA VAL A 348 -3.32 4.71 13.35
C VAL A 348 -2.22 4.15 12.46
N LEU A 349 -1.46 5.00 11.76
CA LEU A 349 -0.48 4.56 10.75
C LEU A 349 0.56 3.58 11.29
N ARG A 350 1.06 3.82 12.50
CA ARG A 350 2.03 2.93 13.16
C ARG A 350 1.54 1.48 13.24
N ASN A 351 0.24 1.25 13.41
CA ASN A 351 -0.31 -0.10 13.53
C ASN A 351 -0.09 -0.88 12.22
N THR A 352 -0.43 -0.27 11.08
CA THR A 352 -0.20 -0.88 9.76
C THR A 352 1.28 -0.96 9.44
N LEU A 353 2.03 0.14 9.57
CA LEU A 353 3.43 0.22 9.15
C LEU A 353 4.34 -0.77 9.91
N ALA A 354 4.16 -0.90 11.22
CA ALA A 354 4.97 -1.84 12.01
C ALA A 354 4.65 -3.31 11.67
N ARG A 355 3.35 -3.64 11.50
CA ARG A 355 2.90 -5.00 11.18
C ARG A 355 3.27 -5.42 9.74
N ALA A 356 3.30 -4.46 8.82
CA ALA A 356 3.78 -4.63 7.45
C ALA A 356 5.29 -4.91 7.42
N ASP A 357 6.11 -4.11 8.13
CA ASP A 357 7.56 -4.31 8.25
C ASP A 357 7.90 -5.70 8.86
N GLU A 358 7.13 -6.18 9.84
CA GLU A 358 7.30 -7.50 10.46
C GLU A 358 7.14 -8.67 9.47
N ARG A 359 6.37 -8.46 8.41
CA ARG A 359 6.00 -9.46 7.39
C ARG A 359 6.66 -9.21 6.04
N PHE A 360 7.40 -8.10 5.89
CA PHE A 360 7.91 -7.64 4.59
C PHE A 360 6.77 -7.44 3.56
N ILE A 361 5.64 -6.87 4.00
CA ILE A 361 4.46 -6.63 3.17
C ILE A 361 4.42 -5.17 2.73
N GLY A 362 4.13 -4.94 1.44
CA GLY A 362 3.97 -3.60 0.87
C GLY A 362 2.59 -3.00 1.15
N TRP A 363 2.44 -1.71 0.89
CA TRP A 363 1.20 -0.96 1.16
C TRP A 363 1.02 0.28 0.27
N GLN A 364 -0.24 0.71 0.16
CA GLN A 364 -0.66 1.91 -0.56
C GLN A 364 -1.59 2.75 0.34
N TYR A 365 -1.11 3.93 0.75
CA TYR A 365 -1.81 4.84 1.66
C TYR A 365 -3.02 5.53 1.00
N TRP A 366 -4.13 5.66 1.74
CA TRP A 366 -5.29 6.47 1.35
C TRP A 366 -5.19 7.86 2.01
N HIS A 367 -5.05 8.97 1.26
CA HIS A 367 -5.00 9.12 -0.20
C HIS A 367 -4.06 10.27 -0.61
N PHE A 368 -3.57 10.23 -1.84
CA PHE A 368 -2.81 11.30 -2.47
C PHE A 368 -3.57 11.93 -3.65
N GLY A 369 -4.08 13.14 -3.42
CA GLY A 369 -4.75 13.94 -4.43
C GLY A 369 -3.83 14.41 -5.56
N SER A 370 -4.41 15.02 -6.59
CA SER A 370 -3.67 15.64 -7.69
C SER A 370 -3.58 17.16 -7.53
N ASN A 371 -2.65 17.80 -8.25
CA ASN A 371 -2.45 19.25 -8.24
C ASN A 371 -2.05 19.82 -6.86
N ASN A 372 -1.18 19.12 -6.13
CA ASN A 372 -0.73 19.57 -4.82
C ASN A 372 0.09 20.86 -4.91
N VAL A 373 -0.42 21.93 -4.31
CA VAL A 373 0.29 23.22 -4.22
C VAL A 373 1.42 23.16 -3.19
N THR A 374 1.17 22.44 -2.09
CA THR A 374 2.10 22.18 -1.00
C THR A 374 2.35 20.69 -0.90
N ASP A 375 3.52 20.31 -0.39
CA ASP A 375 3.83 18.92 -0.10
C ASP A 375 3.06 18.44 1.14
N PRO A 376 2.15 17.44 1.01
CA PRO A 376 1.34 16.94 2.12
C PRO A 376 2.13 16.00 3.06
N PHE A 377 3.34 15.58 2.69
CA PHE A 377 4.15 14.65 3.47
C PHE A 377 5.08 15.35 4.48
N LEU A 378 5.03 16.67 4.59
CA LEU A 378 5.83 17.43 5.57
C LEU A 378 5.24 17.42 7.00
N GLY A 379 4.10 16.78 7.23
CA GLY A 379 3.44 16.67 8.53
C GLY A 379 3.56 15.29 9.20
N ASP A 380 2.75 15.05 10.24
CA ASP A 380 2.78 13.84 11.06
C ASP A 380 2.48 12.54 10.29
N VAL A 381 1.68 12.64 9.22
CA VAL A 381 1.41 11.52 8.30
C VAL A 381 2.69 11.17 7.54
N GLY A 382 3.28 12.12 6.82
CA GLY A 382 4.46 11.86 6.01
C GLY A 382 5.69 11.54 6.86
N ARG A 383 5.79 12.03 8.10
CA ARG A 383 6.83 11.59 9.04
C ARG A 383 6.86 10.08 9.23
N GLN A 384 5.71 9.41 9.15
CA GLN A 384 5.62 7.96 9.31
C GLN A 384 5.70 7.21 7.97
N LEU A 385 5.10 7.75 6.90
CA LEU A 385 5.04 7.11 5.58
C LEU A 385 6.37 7.21 4.79
N VAL A 386 7.12 8.31 4.95
CA VAL A 386 8.39 8.51 4.24
C VAL A 386 9.52 7.82 5.02
N ARG A 387 9.85 6.60 4.60
CA ARG A 387 10.71 5.67 5.36
C ARG A 387 12.00 5.37 4.62
N THR A 388 13.07 5.04 5.35
CA THR A 388 14.20 4.30 4.77
C THR A 388 13.78 2.83 4.65
N TYR A 389 13.84 2.24 3.47
CA TYR A 389 13.38 0.86 3.24
C TYR A 389 14.04 0.20 2.01
N PRO A 390 14.15 -1.15 1.98
CA PRO A 390 14.71 -1.89 0.85
C PRO A 390 13.68 -1.98 -0.29
N GLN A 391 13.80 -1.13 -1.30
CA GLN A 391 12.92 -1.14 -2.48
C GLN A 391 13.02 -2.46 -3.24
N ALA A 392 14.23 -3.00 -3.39
CA ALA A 392 14.48 -4.28 -4.03
C ALA A 392 15.69 -4.99 -3.39
N THR A 393 15.53 -6.25 -3.00
CA THR A 393 16.57 -7.04 -2.32
C THR A 393 17.10 -8.15 -3.22
N ALA A 394 18.41 -8.20 -3.42
CA ALA A 394 19.12 -9.29 -4.11
C ALA A 394 19.27 -10.52 -3.19
N GLY A 395 18.15 -11.05 -2.71
CA GLY A 395 18.12 -12.07 -1.67
C GLY A 395 16.75 -12.24 -1.03
N ASP A 396 16.65 -13.27 -0.20
CA ASP A 396 15.48 -13.55 0.62
C ASP A 396 15.44 -12.58 1.80
N PRO A 397 14.42 -11.72 1.91
CA PRO A 397 14.30 -10.80 3.02
C PRO A 397 14.28 -11.51 4.38
N GLY A 398 14.97 -10.93 5.35
CA GLY A 398 14.81 -11.22 6.77
C GLY A 398 14.09 -10.07 7.47
N ARG A 399 14.37 -9.88 8.75
CA ARG A 399 13.72 -8.83 9.55
C ARG A 399 14.22 -7.44 9.21
N MET A 400 13.31 -6.48 9.27
CA MET A 400 13.60 -5.05 9.21
C MET A 400 12.97 -4.30 10.37
N ILE A 401 13.47 -3.09 10.62
CA ILE A 401 12.84 -2.09 11.46
C ILE A 401 13.22 -0.69 10.97
N PHE A 402 12.29 0.24 11.07
CA PHE A 402 12.54 1.67 10.89
C PHE A 402 11.85 2.47 12.01
N ASP A 403 12.64 3.31 12.67
CA ASP A 403 12.19 4.29 13.66
C ASP A 403 11.86 5.62 12.96
N ALA A 404 10.57 5.98 12.91
CA ALA A 404 10.09 7.20 12.27
C ALA A 404 10.37 8.49 13.07
N ASP A 405 10.81 8.39 14.33
CA ASP A 405 11.15 9.55 15.14
C ASP A 405 12.58 10.01 14.80
N ASN A 406 13.53 9.08 14.75
CA ASN A 406 14.96 9.39 14.60
C ASN A 406 15.58 8.93 13.27
N GLY A 407 14.91 8.09 12.47
CA GLY A 407 15.43 7.53 11.22
C GLY A 407 16.32 6.29 11.38
N ASP A 408 16.45 5.70 12.55
CA ASP A 408 17.26 4.50 12.72
C ASP A 408 16.64 3.32 11.96
N PHE A 409 17.43 2.71 11.08
CA PHE A 409 17.03 1.60 10.23
C PHE A 409 17.99 0.43 10.39
N ALA A 410 17.45 -0.79 10.48
CA ALA A 410 18.22 -2.02 10.41
C ALA A 410 17.48 -3.07 9.59
N TYR A 411 18.21 -3.80 8.74
CA TYR A 411 17.67 -4.83 7.87
C TYR A 411 18.67 -5.97 7.69
N ARG A 412 18.17 -7.21 7.70
CA ARG A 412 18.96 -8.40 7.37
C ARG A 412 18.29 -9.17 6.24
N TYR A 413 19.09 -9.72 5.31
CA TYR A 413 18.62 -10.61 4.26
C TYR A 413 19.64 -11.70 3.94
N THR A 414 19.20 -12.77 3.29
CA THR A 414 20.10 -13.84 2.81
C THR A 414 20.30 -13.68 1.30
N PRO A 415 21.53 -13.49 0.80
CA PRO A 415 21.77 -13.26 -0.61
C PRO A 415 21.26 -14.38 -1.53
N ARG A 416 20.66 -14.00 -2.66
CA ARG A 416 20.25 -14.87 -3.77
C ARG A 416 20.84 -14.32 -5.07
N VAL A 417 20.93 -15.17 -6.09
CA VAL A 417 21.41 -14.73 -7.41
C VAL A 417 20.44 -13.69 -7.99
N ALA A 418 20.96 -12.49 -8.23
CA ALA A 418 20.26 -11.41 -8.91
C ALA A 418 21.23 -10.65 -9.82
N THR A 419 20.72 -9.99 -10.87
CA THR A 419 21.55 -9.23 -11.82
C THR A 419 21.74 -7.76 -11.44
N ARG A 420 21.14 -7.34 -10.32
CA ARG A 420 21.23 -5.99 -9.76
C ARG A 420 21.47 -6.06 -8.25
N PRO A 421 22.15 -5.07 -7.66
CA PRO A 421 22.34 -5.03 -6.21
C PRO A 421 21.02 -4.79 -5.47
N THR A 422 21.06 -5.02 -4.16
CA THR A 422 20.01 -4.54 -3.25
C THR A 422 19.98 -3.01 -3.28
N GLU A 423 18.79 -2.43 -3.39
CA GLU A 423 18.54 -1.00 -3.42
C GLU A 423 17.69 -0.59 -2.22
N ILE A 424 18.24 0.31 -1.39
CA ILE A 424 17.59 0.84 -0.19
C ILE A 424 17.41 2.33 -0.38
N TYR A 425 16.16 2.78 -0.46
CA TYR A 425 15.86 4.20 -0.42
C TYR A 425 16.14 4.75 0.98
N VAL A 426 16.78 5.91 1.06
CA VAL A 426 17.07 6.62 2.30
C VAL A 426 16.15 7.83 2.40
N SER A 427 15.38 7.91 3.49
CA SER A 427 14.42 8.99 3.70
C SER A 427 15.06 10.37 3.59
N ASP A 428 14.44 11.26 2.83
CA ASP A 428 14.84 12.66 2.70
C ASP A 428 14.46 13.52 3.93
N LEU A 429 13.54 13.05 4.77
CA LEU A 429 13.05 13.78 5.95
C LEU A 429 13.80 13.49 7.26
N HIS A 430 14.46 12.33 7.34
CA HIS A 430 14.92 11.81 8.63
C HIS A 430 16.38 12.10 8.95
N TYR A 431 17.19 12.53 7.98
CA TYR A 431 18.64 12.71 8.12
C TYR A 431 19.08 14.12 7.71
N PRO A 432 18.70 15.18 8.47
CA PRO A 432 18.97 16.58 8.10
C PRO A 432 20.47 16.90 7.97
N ASP A 433 21.32 16.17 8.69
CA ASP A 433 22.78 16.34 8.69
C ASP A 433 23.50 15.25 7.88
N GLY A 434 22.77 14.53 7.02
CA GLY A 434 23.25 13.34 6.32
C GLY A 434 23.11 12.06 7.16
N TYR A 435 23.50 10.92 6.57
CA TYR A 435 23.35 9.58 7.16
C TYR A 435 24.67 8.78 7.10
N GLU A 436 24.79 7.79 7.97
CA GLU A 436 25.84 6.78 7.97
C GLU A 436 25.26 5.42 7.58
N VAL A 437 26.07 4.59 6.90
CA VAL A 437 25.70 3.21 6.53
C VAL A 437 26.76 2.25 7.06
N GLN A 438 26.30 1.20 7.72
CA GLN A 438 27.13 0.07 8.10
C GLN A 438 26.59 -1.19 7.43
N VAL A 439 27.48 -1.97 6.83
CA VAL A 439 27.13 -3.25 6.20
C VAL A 439 28.04 -4.33 6.75
N ASP A 440 27.45 -5.42 7.22
CA ASP A 440 28.11 -6.68 7.57
C ASP A 440 27.73 -7.75 6.56
N GLY A 441 28.68 -8.59 6.13
CA GLY A 441 28.49 -9.61 5.08
C GLY A 441 28.40 -9.06 3.65
N GLY A 442 28.65 -7.77 3.44
CA GLY A 442 28.61 -7.08 2.16
C GLY A 442 29.24 -5.70 2.22
N HIS A 443 29.13 -4.94 1.12
CA HIS A 443 29.68 -3.60 1.02
C HIS A 443 28.76 -2.65 0.24
N VAL A 444 28.85 -1.36 0.56
CA VAL A 444 28.12 -0.27 -0.12
C VAL A 444 28.80 0.05 -1.45
N THR A 445 28.04 0.13 -2.53
CA THR A 445 28.52 0.47 -3.87
C THR A 445 28.08 1.85 -4.36
N SER A 446 27.18 2.52 -3.63
CA SER A 446 26.72 3.88 -3.92
C SER A 446 27.69 4.94 -3.40
N ALA A 447 27.62 6.15 -3.97
CA ALA A 447 28.33 7.30 -3.44
C ALA A 447 27.80 7.72 -2.05
N ALA A 448 28.64 8.40 -1.26
CA ALA A 448 28.22 8.98 0.00
C ALA A 448 27.08 9.99 -0.20
N GLY A 449 26.07 9.95 0.67
CA GLY A 449 24.89 10.83 0.57
C GLY A 449 23.96 10.50 -0.60
N ALA A 450 24.14 9.36 -1.27
CA ALA A 450 23.22 8.93 -2.33
C ALA A 450 21.81 8.71 -1.77
N ARG A 451 20.80 9.07 -2.56
CA ARG A 451 19.39 8.83 -2.24
C ARG A 451 19.04 7.34 -2.14
N ILE A 452 19.67 6.53 -2.98
CA ILE A 452 19.55 5.08 -2.99
C ILE A 452 20.90 4.51 -2.57
N VAL A 453 20.92 3.78 -1.46
CA VAL A 453 22.05 2.98 -1.03
C VAL A 453 22.01 1.67 -1.81
N THR A 454 23.09 1.38 -2.54
CA THR A 454 23.25 0.10 -3.23
C THR A 454 24.19 -0.81 -2.44
N VAL A 455 23.79 -2.05 -2.22
CA VAL A 455 24.53 -3.02 -1.41
C VAL A 455 24.80 -4.28 -2.23
N ALA A 456 26.07 -4.70 -2.28
CA ALA A 456 26.50 -5.97 -2.84
C ALA A 456 26.92 -6.91 -1.70
N ALA A 457 26.48 -8.17 -1.76
CA ALA A 457 26.91 -9.19 -0.81
C ALA A 457 28.34 -9.65 -1.09
N ASP A 458 29.12 -9.96 -0.06
CA ASP A 458 30.49 -10.48 -0.19
C ASP A 458 30.50 -11.99 -0.49
N GLY A 459 29.40 -12.68 -0.18
CA GLY A 459 29.24 -14.13 -0.36
C GLY A 459 27.80 -14.58 -0.12
N SER A 460 27.62 -15.85 0.26
CA SER A 460 26.30 -16.45 0.50
C SER A 460 25.80 -16.30 1.94
N GLY A 461 26.62 -15.71 2.84
CA GLY A 461 26.22 -15.46 4.23
C GLY A 461 25.21 -14.30 4.33
N PRO A 462 24.46 -14.19 5.43
CA PRO A 462 23.51 -13.09 5.62
C PRO A 462 24.19 -11.72 5.54
N VAL A 463 23.51 -10.76 4.93
CA VAL A 463 23.92 -9.35 4.90
C VAL A 463 23.08 -8.59 5.93
N THR A 464 23.73 -7.79 6.77
CA THR A 464 23.06 -6.87 7.70
C THR A 464 23.40 -5.44 7.32
N VAL A 465 22.39 -4.60 7.11
CA VAL A 465 22.52 -3.17 6.78
C VAL A 465 21.93 -2.35 7.92
N LYS A 466 22.68 -1.33 8.36
CA LYS A 466 22.18 -0.27 9.24
C LYS A 466 22.30 1.08 8.53
N VAL A 467 21.27 1.91 8.60
CA VAL A 467 21.28 3.29 8.14
C VAL A 467 20.78 4.16 9.29
N HIS A 468 21.55 5.18 9.67
CA HIS A 468 21.22 6.01 10.83
C HIS A 468 21.84 7.40 10.73
N ARG A 469 21.42 8.33 11.60
CA ARG A 469 22.07 9.65 11.72
C ARG A 469 23.50 9.50 12.23
N PRO A 470 24.43 10.40 11.83
CA PRO A 470 25.73 10.53 12.49
C PRO A 470 25.56 10.71 14.00
N GLY A 471 26.26 9.91 14.79
CA GLY A 471 26.18 9.94 16.26
C GLY A 471 25.01 9.16 16.88
N SER A 472 24.12 8.57 16.08
CA SER A 472 23.18 7.54 16.57
C SER A 472 23.92 6.20 16.73
N PRO A 473 23.60 5.38 17.75
CA PRO A 473 24.07 3.99 17.81
C PRO A 473 23.44 3.10 16.72
N GLY A 474 22.39 3.59 16.03
CA GLY A 474 21.62 2.84 15.06
C GLY A 474 20.67 1.82 15.70
N ALA A 475 19.78 1.25 14.87
CA ALA A 475 18.88 0.19 15.29
C ALA A 475 19.57 -1.18 15.31
N GLU A 476 19.02 -2.11 16.07
CA GLU A 476 19.34 -3.53 15.97
C GLU A 476 18.30 -4.27 15.14
N VAL A 477 18.74 -5.27 14.37
CA VAL A 477 17.82 -6.11 13.59
C VAL A 477 16.93 -6.88 14.57
N PRO A 478 15.60 -6.84 14.43
CA PRO A 478 14.72 -7.64 15.27
C PRO A 478 15.01 -9.15 15.17
N ASP A 479 14.89 -9.87 16.28
CA ASP A 479 15.12 -11.31 16.34
C ASP A 479 14.00 -12.12 15.66
N GLY A 480 14.33 -13.33 15.20
CA GLY A 480 13.38 -14.31 14.64
C GLY A 480 13.22 -14.24 13.12
N PRO A 481 12.59 -15.26 12.49
CA PRO A 481 12.26 -15.21 11.06
C PRO A 481 11.23 -14.11 10.78
N ILE A 482 11.07 -13.73 9.51
CA ILE A 482 9.84 -13.02 9.08
C ILE A 482 8.66 -13.86 9.54
N SER A 483 7.67 -13.22 10.14
CA SER A 483 6.48 -13.89 10.66
C SER A 483 5.69 -14.53 9.51
N THR A 484 5.98 -15.80 9.20
CA THR A 484 5.07 -16.68 8.47
C THR A 484 4.36 -17.52 9.52
N GLY A 485 3.19 -17.04 9.97
CA GLY A 485 2.55 -17.47 11.22
C GLY A 485 2.56 -18.98 11.48
N SER A 486 3.06 -19.36 12.67
CA SER A 486 2.59 -20.55 13.37
C SER A 486 2.76 -20.42 14.88
N SER A 487 1.61 -20.49 15.56
CA SER A 487 1.37 -20.77 16.98
C SER A 487 1.79 -19.71 18.03
N GLY A 488 0.77 -19.30 18.81
CA GLY A 488 0.90 -18.38 19.92
C GLY A 488 1.78 -18.90 21.05
N SER A 489 2.58 -17.98 21.58
CA SER A 489 3.17 -18.07 22.91
C SER A 489 2.36 -17.10 23.78
N THR A 490 1.37 -17.63 24.51
CA THR A 490 0.87 -16.98 25.71
C THR A 490 2.04 -16.82 26.67
N GLY A 491 2.54 -15.60 26.80
CA GLY A 491 3.57 -15.24 27.79
C GLY A 491 3.06 -15.55 29.20
N SER A 492 3.63 -16.59 29.79
CA SER A 492 3.50 -16.91 31.21
C SER A 492 3.97 -15.72 32.03
N LEU A 493 3.07 -15.13 32.82
CA LEU A 493 3.39 -14.19 33.89
C LEU A 493 4.30 -14.90 34.91
N GLY A 494 5.61 -14.69 34.78
CA GLY A 494 6.60 -15.08 35.78
C GLY A 494 6.49 -14.16 36.99
N SER A 495 5.83 -14.62 38.06
CA SER A 495 5.87 -13.96 39.35
C SER A 495 7.29 -14.05 39.93
N SER A 496 7.95 -12.91 40.09
CA SER A 496 9.18 -12.79 40.86
C SER A 496 8.89 -13.08 42.33
N GLY A 497 9.46 -14.19 42.82
CA GLY A 497 9.50 -14.53 44.25
C GLY A 497 10.35 -13.52 45.02
N SER A 498 9.75 -12.88 46.01
CA SER A 498 10.47 -12.21 47.10
C SER A 498 10.18 -12.96 48.39
N SER A 499 11.24 -13.52 48.96
CA SER A 499 11.29 -14.18 50.25
C SER A 499 11.05 -13.17 51.38
N GLY A 500 10.00 -13.40 52.18
CA GLY A 500 9.74 -12.69 53.43
C GLY A 500 9.16 -13.64 54.48
N SER A 501 9.97 -13.96 55.48
CA SER A 501 9.68 -14.85 56.60
C SER A 501 8.78 -14.18 57.66
N ALA A 502 7.76 -14.91 58.13
CA ALA A 502 7.08 -14.90 59.45
C ALA A 502 5.61 -15.30 59.17
N GLY A 503 4.96 -16.27 59.80
CA GLY A 503 5.02 -16.70 61.18
C GLY A 503 3.58 -16.75 61.70
N SER A 504 3.13 -17.95 62.08
CA SER A 504 2.01 -18.27 62.99
C SER A 504 0.55 -17.96 62.62
N SER A 505 -0.19 -19.07 62.43
CA SER A 505 -1.33 -19.53 63.24
C SER A 505 -2.77 -19.12 62.91
N SER A 506 -3.62 -20.17 62.95
CA SER A 506 -5.06 -20.23 63.24
C SER A 506 -6.02 -19.75 62.14
N SER A 507 -7.20 -20.30 61.90
CA SER A 507 -7.91 -21.55 62.22
C SER A 507 -9.33 -21.35 61.70
N ALA A 508 -9.97 -22.41 61.19
CA ALA A 508 -11.42 -22.55 60.95
C ALA A 508 -12.03 -21.62 59.87
N GLY A 509 -12.97 -22.04 59.04
CA GLY A 509 -13.74 -23.27 58.98
C GLY A 509 -15.01 -23.00 58.16
N SER A 510 -15.55 -24.07 57.59
CA SER A 510 -16.80 -24.19 56.80
C SER A 510 -16.66 -23.91 55.32
#